data_AF-A0A4R4PYX9-F1
#
_entry.id   AF-A0A4R4PYX9-F1
#
_cell.length_a   1.000
_cell.length_b   1.000
_cell.length_c   1.000
_cell.angle_alpha   90.00
_cell.angle_beta   90.00
_cell.angle_gamma   90.00
#
_symmetry.space_group_name_H-M   'P 1'
#
loop_
_entity.id
_entity.type
_entity.pdbx_description
1 polymer ?
#
loop_
_entity_poly.entity_id
_entity_poly.type
_entity_poly.pdbx_seq_one_letter_code
_entity_poly.pdbx_strand_id
1 'polypeptide(L)'
;MPFNDHDEELPPGEAQEQEVVRYYVYPDGSYSMLTLVGGAGVVPPDATEITQAEYEAGVAAVNAANEALAEQQLADDRALAEADFEALVAAGIPEATARRLSGFSDDETS
;
A
#
# COMPACT_ATOMS: atom_id res chain seq x y z
N MET A 1 29.32 50.93 40.16
CA MET A 1 28.95 49.51 39.95
C MET A 1 28.48 49.41 38.52
N PRO A 2 29.06 48.54 37.66
CA PRO A 2 28.61 48.37 36.29
C PRO A 2 27.30 47.57 36.27
N PHE A 3 26.33 48.03 35.49
CA PHE A 3 25.13 47.26 35.13
C PHE A 3 25.53 46.27 34.04
N ASN A 4 25.44 44.98 34.37
CA ASN A 4 25.74 43.89 33.47
C ASN A 4 24.55 43.71 32.52
N ASP A 5 24.56 44.47 31.42
CA ASP A 5 23.60 44.41 30.33
C ASP A 5 23.91 43.18 29.46
N HIS A 6 23.48 42.01 29.95
CA HIS A 6 23.30 40.80 29.16
C HIS A 6 21.88 40.32 29.48
N ASP A 7 20.90 41.07 28.99
CA ASP A 7 19.57 40.54 28.75
C ASP A 7 19.70 39.65 27.51
N GLU A 8 20.22 38.45 27.73
CA GLU A 8 20.26 37.38 26.75
C GLU A 8 18.82 36.87 26.66
N GLU A 9 18.00 37.59 25.88
CA GLU A 9 16.68 37.14 25.45
C GLU A 9 16.86 35.78 24.75
N LEU A 10 16.74 34.71 25.53
CA LEU A 10 16.60 33.36 25.01
C LEU A 10 15.41 33.38 24.04
N PRO A 11 15.56 32.92 22.79
CA PRO A 11 14.44 32.85 21.88
C PRO A 11 13.33 32.01 22.54
N PRO A 12 12.05 32.41 22.40
CA PRO A 12 10.95 31.66 22.97
C PRO A 12 11.03 30.24 22.44
N GLY A 13 11.12 29.29 23.36
CA GLY A 13 11.31 27.87 23.06
C GLY A 13 10.41 27.47 21.90
N GLU A 14 11.04 26.93 20.86
CA GLU A 14 10.37 26.24 19.77
C GLU A 14 9.29 25.37 20.42
N ALA A 15 8.03 25.73 20.19
CA ALA A 15 6.93 24.85 20.52
C ALA A 15 7.25 23.59 19.75
N GLN A 16 7.78 22.57 20.43
CA GLN A 16 8.07 21.30 19.79
C GLN A 16 6.74 20.85 19.25
N GLU A 17 6.57 20.99 17.93
CA GLU A 17 5.41 20.55 17.20
C GLU A 17 5.38 19.04 17.40
N GLN A 18 4.71 18.60 18.46
CA GLN A 18 4.65 17.19 18.80
C GLN A 18 3.86 16.53 17.68
N GLU A 19 4.59 15.80 16.83
CA GLU A 19 4.02 14.93 15.80
C GLU A 19 3.37 13.74 16.51
N VAL A 20 2.04 13.74 16.55
CA VAL A 20 1.26 12.63 17.11
C VAL A 20 0.74 11.78 15.96
N VAL A 21 1.16 10.52 15.89
CA VAL A 21 0.64 9.57 14.91
C VAL A 21 -0.62 8.91 15.48
N ARG A 22 -1.70 8.89 14.70
CA ARG A 22 -2.93 8.17 15.01
C ARG A 22 -3.30 7.23 13.89
N TYR A 23 -3.82 6.07 14.25
CA TYR A 23 -4.21 5.02 13.32
C TYR A 23 -5.72 4.87 13.31
N TYR A 24 -6.28 4.62 12.14
CA TYR A 24 -7.72 4.51 11.97
C TYR A 24 -8.10 3.34 11.07
N VAL A 25 -9.27 2.77 11.33
CA VAL A 25 -9.98 1.84 10.44
C VAL A 25 -11.29 2.47 9.99
N TYR A 26 -11.60 2.32 8.71
CA TYR A 26 -12.86 2.77 8.11
C TYR A 26 -13.86 1.62 8.00
N PRO A 27 -15.17 1.90 7.89
CA PRO A 27 -16.21 0.87 7.77
C PRO A 27 -16.09 0.03 6.49
N ASP A 28 -15.37 0.50 5.47
CA ASP A 28 -15.06 -0.29 4.27
C ASP A 28 -13.90 -1.28 4.47
N GLY A 29 -13.25 -1.27 5.63
CA GLY A 29 -12.12 -2.15 5.96
C GLY A 29 -10.75 -1.57 5.59
N SER A 30 -10.68 -0.35 5.05
CA SER A 30 -9.42 0.36 4.83
C SER A 30 -8.78 0.85 6.12
N TYR A 31 -7.45 0.89 6.11
CA TYR A 31 -6.62 1.39 7.20
C TYR A 31 -5.93 2.69 6.80
N SER A 32 -5.82 3.64 7.71
CA SER A 32 -5.11 4.89 7.46
C SER A 32 -4.31 5.35 8.68
N MET A 33 -3.20 6.03 8.40
CA MET A 33 -2.31 6.62 9.37
C MET A 33 -2.33 8.14 9.17
N LEU A 34 -2.64 8.87 10.24
CA LEU A 34 -2.65 10.32 10.24
C LEU A 34 -1.53 10.82 11.16
N THR A 35 -0.61 11.63 10.60
CA THR A 35 0.40 12.35 11.38
C THR A 35 -0.12 13.74 11.69
N LEU A 36 -0.24 14.07 12.98
CA LEU A 36 -0.77 15.33 13.47
C LEU A 36 0.37 16.21 13.99
N VAL A 37 0.62 17.31 13.32
CA VAL A 37 1.62 18.30 13.77
C VAL A 37 0.95 19.26 14.75
N GLY A 38 1.44 19.34 15.98
CA GLY A 38 0.89 20.24 17.01
C GLY A 38 -0.34 19.71 17.77
N GLY A 39 -0.64 18.41 17.66
CA GLY A 39 -1.62 17.71 18.50
C GLY A 39 -3.11 17.98 18.21
N ALA A 40 -3.43 18.98 17.39
CA ALA A 40 -4.78 19.27 16.93
C ALA A 40 -4.94 18.80 15.48
N GLY A 41 -5.77 17.78 15.27
CA GLY A 41 -6.27 17.52 13.93
C GLY A 41 -7.49 16.64 13.94
N VAL A 42 -8.13 16.65 12.78
CA VAL A 42 -9.49 16.19 12.61
C VAL A 42 -9.47 14.68 12.47
N VAL A 43 -10.14 13.99 13.40
CA VAL A 43 -10.48 12.58 13.24
C VAL A 43 -11.43 12.48 12.04
N PRO A 44 -11.12 11.66 11.01
CA PRO A 44 -12.01 11.49 9.87
C PRO A 44 -13.41 11.04 10.33
N PRO A 45 -14.50 11.61 9.79
CA PRO A 45 -15.83 11.11 10.10
C PRO A 45 -15.93 9.64 9.69
N ASP A 46 -16.65 8.86 10.51
CA ASP A 46 -16.88 7.42 10.32
C ASP A 46 -15.64 6.51 10.51
N ALA A 47 -14.48 7.06 10.87
CA ALA A 47 -13.30 6.26 11.18
C ALA A 47 -13.21 5.91 12.67
N THR A 48 -12.84 4.67 12.99
CA THR A 48 -12.56 4.24 14.37
C THR A 48 -11.06 4.32 14.62
N GLU A 49 -10.66 5.04 15.67
CA GLU A 49 -9.25 5.08 16.11
C GLU A 49 -8.86 3.70 16.64
N ILE A 50 -7.74 3.18 16.14
CA ILE A 50 -7.18 1.87 16.51
C ILE A 50 -5.76 2.05 17.03
N THR A 51 -5.25 1.02 17.70
CA THR A 51 -3.84 0.98 18.10
C THR A 51 -2.93 0.73 16.90
N GLN A 52 -1.65 1.07 17.03
CA GLN A 52 -0.63 0.72 16.05
C GLN A 52 -0.61 -0.77 15.73
N ALA A 53 -0.72 -1.62 16.76
CA ALA A 53 -0.69 -3.07 16.60
C ALA A 53 -1.89 -3.59 15.78
N GLU A 54 -3.08 -2.99 15.96
CA GLU A 54 -4.26 -3.32 15.16
C GLU A 54 -4.12 -2.86 13.71
N TYR A 55 -3.51 -1.69 13.47
CA TYR A 55 -3.22 -1.21 12.13
C TYR A 55 -2.25 -2.13 11.41
N GLU A 56 -1.13 -2.49 12.05
CA GLU A 56 -0.12 -3.38 11.48
C GLU A 56 -0.68 -4.77 11.19
N ALA A 57 -1.48 -5.33 12.11
CA ALA A 57 -2.15 -6.61 11.90
C ALA A 57 -3.16 -6.56 10.74
N GLY A 58 -3.93 -5.46 10.66
CA GLY A 58 -4.90 -5.24 9.59
C GLY A 58 -4.27 -5.10 8.21
N VAL A 59 -3.23 -4.28 8.10
CA VAL A 59 -2.46 -4.11 6.86
C VAL A 59 -1.77 -5.41 6.46
N ALA A 60 -1.19 -6.15 7.41
CA ALA A 60 -0.58 -7.45 7.13
C ALA A 60 -1.61 -8.46 6.58
N ALA A 61 -2.83 -8.50 7.13
CA ALA A 61 -3.89 -9.37 6.66
C ALA A 61 -4.35 -9.00 5.24
N VAL A 62 -4.51 -7.70 4.94
CA VAL A 62 -4.85 -7.22 3.59
C VAL A 62 -3.75 -7.56 2.59
N ASN A 63 -2.49 -7.35 2.94
CA ASN A 63 -1.36 -7.70 2.08
C ASN A 63 -1.29 -9.20 1.80
N ALA A 64 -1.47 -10.04 2.82
CA ALA A 64 -1.49 -11.50 2.63
C ALA A 64 -2.65 -11.95 1.73
N ALA A 65 -3.83 -11.34 1.87
CA ALA A 65 -4.97 -11.63 1.00
C ALA A 65 -4.72 -11.20 -0.45
N ASN A 66 -4.11 -10.03 -0.65
CA ASN A 66 -3.76 -9.53 -1.98
C ASN A 66 -2.68 -10.39 -2.64
N GLU A 67 -1.68 -10.85 -1.89
CA GLU A 67 -0.64 -11.75 -2.39
C GLU A 67 -1.25 -13.08 -2.86
N ALA A 68 -2.06 -13.72 -2.01
CA ALA A 68 -2.75 -14.97 -2.36
C ALA A 68 -3.71 -14.82 -3.56
N LEU A 69 -4.31 -13.65 -3.73
CA LEU A 69 -5.16 -13.33 -4.88
C LEU A 69 -4.33 -13.09 -6.16
N ALA A 70 -3.17 -12.43 -6.04
CA ALA A 70 -2.26 -12.21 -7.17
C ALA A 70 -1.68 -13.53 -7.68
N GLU A 71 -1.30 -14.44 -6.78
CA GLU A 71 -0.83 -15.78 -7.14
C GLU A 71 -1.91 -16.59 -7.89
N GLN A 72 -3.17 -16.51 -7.44
CA GLN A 72 -4.29 -17.15 -8.14
C GLN A 72 -4.53 -16.53 -9.53
N GLN A 73 -4.54 -15.20 -9.64
CA GLN A 73 -4.72 -14.53 -10.93
C GLN A 73 -3.62 -14.91 -11.92
N LEU A 74 -2.36 -14.95 -11.49
CA LEU A 74 -1.25 -15.38 -12.36
C LEU A 74 -1.44 -16.81 -12.88
N ALA A 75 -1.92 -17.73 -12.03
CA ALA A 75 -2.20 -19.09 -12.43
C ALA A 75 -3.38 -19.17 -13.42
N ASP A 76 -4.46 -18.43 -13.17
CA ASP A 76 -5.63 -18.37 -14.04
C ASP A 76 -5.30 -17.73 -15.41
N ASP A 77 -4.57 -16.61 -15.41
CA ASP A 77 -4.11 -15.93 -16.63
C ASP A 77 -3.22 -16.86 -17.47
N ARG A 78 -2.32 -17.61 -16.84
CA ARG A 78 -1.49 -18.60 -17.53
C ARG A 78 -2.33 -19.72 -18.14
N ALA A 79 -3.27 -20.28 -17.38
CA ALA A 79 -4.15 -21.35 -17.86
C ALA A 79 -5.01 -20.88 -19.04
N LEU A 80 -5.50 -19.64 -18.99
CA LEU A 80 -6.25 -19.02 -20.08
C LEU A 80 -5.37 -18.83 -21.32
N ALA A 81 -4.15 -18.30 -21.15
CA ALA A 81 -3.21 -18.09 -22.25
C ALA A 81 -2.83 -19.41 -22.93
N GLU A 82 -2.62 -20.48 -22.16
CA GLU A 82 -2.35 -21.82 -22.70
C GLU A 82 -3.54 -22.36 -23.50
N ALA A 83 -4.76 -22.28 -22.95
CA ALA A 83 -5.97 -22.71 -23.64
C ALA A 83 -6.23 -21.93 -24.95
N ASP A 84 -6.00 -20.62 -24.94
CA ASP A 84 -6.12 -19.78 -26.13
C ASP A 84 -5.06 -20.14 -27.19
N PHE A 85 -3.82 -20.42 -26.77
CA PHE A 85 -2.78 -20.89 -27.68
C PHE A 85 -3.18 -22.19 -28.36
N GLU A 86 -3.64 -23.19 -27.60
CA GLU A 86 -4.08 -24.49 -28.14
C GLU A 86 -5.25 -24.32 -29.11
N ALA A 87 -6.23 -23.48 -28.77
CA ALA A 87 -7.38 -23.19 -29.63
C ALA A 87 -6.98 -22.52 -30.95
N LEU A 88 -6.04 -21.57 -30.91
CA LEU A 88 -5.53 -20.88 -32.11
C LEU A 88 -4.75 -21.83 -33.01
N VAL A 89 -3.91 -22.70 -32.43
CA VAL A 89 -3.18 -23.72 -33.18
C VAL A 89 -4.15 -24.73 -33.82
N ALA A 90 -5.16 -25.19 -33.08
CA ALA A 90 -6.20 -26.06 -33.61
C ALA A 90 -7.01 -25.42 -34.74
N ALA A 91 -7.18 -24.10 -34.71
CA ALA A 91 -7.79 -23.31 -35.78
C ALA A 91 -6.88 -23.12 -37.01
N GLY A 92 -5.65 -23.62 -36.98
CA GLY A 92 -4.68 -23.54 -38.07
C GLY A 92 -3.87 -22.24 -38.10
N ILE A 93 -3.89 -21.45 -37.03
CA ILE A 93 -3.01 -20.29 -36.88
C ILE A 93 -1.58 -20.79 -36.65
N PRO A 94 -0.57 -20.25 -37.35
CA PRO A 94 0.83 -20.60 -37.09
C PRO A 94 1.21 -20.34 -35.64
N GLU A 95 1.96 -21.25 -35.02
CA GLU A 95 2.32 -21.20 -33.59
C GLU A 95 2.93 -19.86 -33.17
N ALA A 96 3.82 -19.29 -33.99
CA ALA A 96 4.43 -17.98 -33.71
C ALA A 96 3.41 -16.84 -33.61
N THR A 97 2.32 -16.90 -34.39
CA THR A 97 1.21 -15.95 -34.32
C THR A 97 0.29 -16.29 -33.15
N ALA A 98 0.02 -17.57 -32.90
CA ALA A 98 -0.79 -18.03 -31.78
C ALA A 98 -0.21 -17.60 -30.42
N ARG A 99 1.12 -17.73 -30.22
CA ARG A 99 1.82 -17.26 -28.99
C ARG A 99 1.67 -15.76 -28.78
N ARG A 100 1.82 -14.96 -29.85
CA ARG A 100 1.68 -13.50 -29.77
C ARG A 100 0.25 -13.05 -29.46
N LEU A 101 -0.75 -13.80 -29.93
CA LEU A 101 -2.16 -13.45 -29.75
C LEU A 101 -2.72 -13.91 -28.39
N SER A 102 -2.33 -15.10 -27.94
CA SER A 102 -2.72 -15.65 -26.63
C SER A 102 -1.95 -15.03 -25.46
N GLY A 103 -0.81 -14.40 -25.73
CA GLY A 103 0.11 -13.96 -24.67
C GLY A 103 0.88 -15.11 -24.02
N PHE A 104 0.66 -16.36 -24.45
CA PHE A 104 1.40 -17.52 -23.97
C PHE A 104 2.88 -17.41 -24.36
N SER A 105 3.71 -17.19 -23.36
CA SER A 105 5.17 -17.17 -23.48
C SER A 105 5.70 -18.34 -22.67
N ASP A 106 6.34 -19.30 -23.34
CA ASP A 106 7.05 -20.43 -22.72
C ASP A 106 8.33 -19.99 -21.98
N ASP A 107 8.48 -18.70 -21.68
CA ASP A 107 9.66 -18.10 -21.06
C ASP A 107 9.56 -18.22 -19.53
N GLU A 108 9.69 -19.46 -19.05
CA GLU A 108 9.92 -19.79 -17.64
C GLU A 108 11.36 -20.28 -17.40
N THR A 109 12.34 -19.60 -17.99
CA THR A 109 13.74 -19.81 -17.64
C THR A 109 14.53 -18.51 -17.55
N SER A 110 14.56 -17.94 -16.35
CA SER A 110 15.77 -17.31 -15.77
C SER A 110 15.64 -17.18 -14.26
#